data_AF-A0A061S295-F1
#
_entry.id   AF-A0A061S295-F1
#
_cell.length_a   1.000
_cell.length_b   1.000
_cell.length_c   1.000
_cell.angle_alpha   90.00
_cell.angle_beta   90.00
_cell.angle_gamma   90.00
#
_symmetry.space_group_name_H-M   'P 1'
#
loop_
_entity.id
_entity.type
_entity.pdbx_description
1 polymer ?
#
loop_
_entity_poly.entity_id
_entity_poly.type
_entity_poly.pdbx_seq_one_letter_code
_entity_poly.pdbx_strand_id
1 'polypeptide(L)'
;MEDSCPGAFHDDVEYTSVAGKFLKGATFTGSGGDGAVTFNQRVVGAGYQQVCGSAEVWGDGVVPVPAALLEGSAQVVLDGVYHSPLGAVEPKEPAPPGAQPAARPWYGSVGVIDQWLGSVTGERAMEPDNASALDTTRLP
;
A
#
# COMPACT_ATOMS: atom_id res chain seq x y z
N MET A 1 -3.74 25.51 -24.78
CA MET A 1 -4.02 25.11 -23.39
C MET A 1 -3.97 23.61 -23.44
N GLU A 2 -2.81 23.03 -23.13
CA GLU A 2 -2.62 21.59 -23.12
C GLU A 2 -3.57 20.96 -22.10
N ASP A 3 -4.21 19.86 -22.50
CA ASP A 3 -5.00 18.96 -21.65
C ASP A 3 -4.17 18.54 -20.43
N SER A 4 -4.25 19.33 -19.36
CA SER A 4 -3.74 18.96 -18.04
C SER A 4 -4.89 18.26 -17.35
N CYS A 5 -5.20 17.04 -17.78
CA CYS A 5 -6.28 16.26 -17.18
C CYS A 5 -5.72 15.52 -15.96
N PRO A 6 -5.93 16.00 -14.72
CA PRO A 6 -5.65 15.18 -13.55
C PRO A 6 -6.60 13.97 -13.54
N GLY A 7 -6.13 12.86 -12.97
CA GLY A 7 -6.93 11.64 -12.81
C GLY A 7 -6.82 10.63 -13.96
N ALA A 8 -7.56 9.54 -13.82
CA ALA A 8 -7.78 8.53 -14.84
C ALA A 8 -8.72 9.11 -15.92
N PHE A 9 -8.13 9.72 -16.95
CA PHE A 9 -8.88 10.54 -17.90
C PHE A 9 -9.35 9.79 -19.16
N HIS A 10 -8.65 8.71 -19.54
CA HIS A 10 -8.94 7.99 -20.78
C HIS A 10 -9.83 6.78 -20.52
N ASP A 11 -11.02 6.77 -21.13
CA ASP A 11 -12.01 5.67 -20.96
C ASP A 11 -11.53 4.33 -21.54
N ASP A 12 -10.57 4.36 -22.47
CA ASP A 12 -9.97 3.19 -23.12
C ASP A 12 -8.71 2.66 -22.40
N VAL A 13 -8.33 3.28 -21.27
CA VAL A 13 -7.19 2.88 -20.46
C VAL A 13 -7.67 2.48 -19.06
N GLU A 14 -7.32 1.27 -18.63
CA GLU A 14 -7.54 0.85 -17.25
C GLU A 14 -6.40 1.39 -16.36
N TYR A 15 -6.76 2.24 -15.41
CA TYR A 15 -5.80 2.81 -14.46
C TYR A 15 -5.84 2.04 -13.14
N THR A 16 -4.67 1.60 -12.69
CA THR A 16 -4.45 1.13 -11.32
C THR A 16 -3.36 1.97 -10.68
N SER A 17 -3.62 2.54 -9.50
CA SER A 17 -2.61 3.19 -8.68
C SER A 17 -2.35 2.37 -7.42
N VAL A 18 -1.07 2.24 -7.07
CA VAL A 18 -0.61 1.42 -5.95
C VAL A 18 0.22 2.29 -5.03
N ALA A 19 -0.07 2.25 -3.73
CA ALA A 19 0.61 3.05 -2.72
C ALA A 19 1.01 2.21 -1.50
N GLY A 20 2.24 2.37 -1.04
CA GLY A 20 2.74 1.80 0.20
C GLY A 20 2.35 2.66 1.40
N LYS A 21 1.97 1.99 2.50
CA LYS A 21 1.56 2.61 3.77
C LYS A 21 2.44 2.08 4.89
N PHE A 22 3.67 2.58 4.94
CA PHE A 22 4.68 2.14 5.90
C PHE A 22 4.81 3.08 7.11
N LEU A 23 4.95 4.39 6.87
CA LEU A 23 5.21 5.35 7.93
C LEU A 23 4.28 6.56 7.82
N LYS A 24 3.65 6.92 8.94
CA LYS A 24 2.92 8.17 9.06
C LYS A 24 3.92 9.29 9.37
N GLY A 25 3.96 10.30 8.52
CA GLY A 25 4.71 11.52 8.78
C GLY A 25 4.17 12.25 10.02
N ALA A 26 4.99 13.15 10.54
CA ALA A 26 4.62 14.04 11.63
C ALA A 26 5.16 15.45 11.36
N THR A 27 4.49 16.46 11.90
CA THR A 27 5.03 17.83 11.91
C THR A 27 6.33 17.89 12.72
N PHE A 28 7.20 18.85 12.38
CA PHE A 28 8.49 18.98 13.05
C PHE A 28 8.36 19.38 14.53
N THR A 29 7.29 20.09 14.88
CA THR A 29 7.00 20.64 16.21
C THR A 29 5.87 19.92 16.95
N GLY A 30 5.12 19.04 16.27
CA GLY A 30 3.93 18.41 16.84
C GLY A 30 4.22 17.15 17.66
N SER A 31 3.28 16.87 18.57
CA SER A 31 3.10 15.55 19.17
C SER A 31 2.16 14.74 18.28
N GLY A 32 2.66 13.68 17.66
CA GLY A 32 1.93 12.86 16.71
C GLY A 32 1.19 11.76 17.45
N GLY A 33 -0.11 11.97 17.70
CA GLY A 33 -0.99 10.95 18.29
C GLY A 33 -0.49 10.37 19.62
N ASP A 34 -1.09 9.26 20.04
CA ASP A 34 -0.92 8.60 21.36
C ASP A 34 0.49 8.03 21.66
N GLY A 35 1.53 8.45 20.93
CA GLY A 35 2.90 7.96 21.09
C GLY A 35 3.98 9.01 20.83
N ALA A 36 5.21 8.72 21.26
CA ALA A 36 6.35 9.59 21.01
C ALA A 36 6.70 9.62 19.51
N VAL A 37 6.71 10.81 18.91
CA VAL A 37 7.10 11.01 17.50
C VAL A 37 8.58 10.73 17.32
N THR A 38 8.92 9.87 16.38
CA THR A 38 10.31 9.57 16.04
C THR A 38 10.91 10.64 15.10
N PHE A 39 12.24 10.78 15.12
CA PHE A 39 12.93 11.67 14.19
C PHE A 39 12.63 11.34 12.72
N ASN A 40 12.54 10.05 12.38
CA ASN A 40 12.20 9.60 11.04
C ASN A 40 10.82 10.08 10.57
N GLN A 41 9.81 10.07 11.45
CA GLN A 41 8.48 10.59 11.12
C GLN A 41 8.50 12.08 10.82
N ARG A 42 9.38 12.86 11.46
CA ARG A 42 9.52 14.30 11.19
C ARG A 42 10.20 14.56 9.85
N VAL A 43 11.27 13.82 9.54
CA VAL A 43 11.97 13.94 8.25
C VAL A 43 11.04 13.55 7.10
N VAL A 44 10.33 12.43 7.23
CA VAL A 44 9.36 11.97 6.23
C VAL A 44 8.18 12.94 6.14
N GLY A 45 7.65 13.42 7.27
CA GLY A 45 6.58 14.41 7.30
C GLY A 45 6.93 15.72 6.62
N ALA A 46 8.18 16.20 6.75
CA ALA A 46 8.63 17.38 6.01
C ALA A 46 8.62 17.15 4.49
N GLY A 47 9.03 15.97 4.02
CA GLY A 47 8.91 15.58 2.62
C GLY A 47 7.45 15.51 2.16
N TYR A 48 6.58 14.90 2.94
CA TYR A 48 5.14 14.81 2.62
C TYR A 48 4.47 16.17 2.56
N GLN A 49 4.81 17.07 3.47
CA GLN A 49 4.35 18.46 3.45
C GLN A 49 4.74 19.15 2.15
N GLN A 50 5.95 18.92 1.65
CA GLN A 50 6.40 19.50 0.39
C GLN A 50 5.67 18.91 -0.82
N VAL A 51 5.36 17.62 -0.80
CA VAL A 51 4.74 16.92 -1.93
C VAL A 51 3.23 17.15 -2.01
N CYS A 52 2.51 17.01 -0.89
CA CYS A 52 1.04 17.00 -0.86
C CYS A 52 0.44 18.08 0.06
N GLY A 53 1.25 18.96 0.64
CA GLY A 53 0.77 20.02 1.52
C GLY A 53 0.38 19.55 2.94
N SER A 54 0.66 18.29 3.31
CA SER A 54 0.40 17.78 4.66
C SER A 54 1.54 16.89 5.17
N ALA A 55 2.03 17.19 6.38
CA ALA A 55 3.05 16.39 7.06
C ALA A 55 2.49 15.13 7.73
N GLU A 56 1.20 15.10 8.05
CA GLU A 56 0.57 14.10 8.94
C GLU A 56 -0.22 13.03 8.16
N VAL A 57 0.33 12.61 7.03
CA VAL A 57 -0.24 11.57 6.16
C VAL A 57 0.61 10.31 6.18
N TRP A 58 -0.01 9.20 5.80
CA TRP A 58 0.71 7.94 5.57
C TRP A 58 1.40 7.96 4.21
N GLY A 59 2.49 7.20 4.10
CA GLY A 59 3.14 6.89 2.84
C GLY A 59 4.20 5.81 2.99
N ASP A 60 4.96 5.60 1.92
CA ASP A 60 5.97 4.54 1.79
C ASP A 60 7.36 4.98 2.30
N GLY A 61 7.43 6.08 3.05
CA GLY A 61 8.65 6.74 3.48
C GLY A 61 9.23 7.78 2.52
N VAL A 62 8.74 7.85 1.27
CA VAL A 62 9.18 8.84 0.26
C VAL A 62 7.99 9.57 -0.34
N VAL A 63 6.98 8.84 -0.78
CA VAL A 63 5.76 9.38 -1.41
C VAL A 63 4.58 9.20 -0.44
N PRO A 64 3.80 10.28 -0.16
CA PRO A 64 2.59 10.16 0.64
C PRO A 64 1.46 9.50 -0.17
N VAL A 65 0.64 8.68 0.48
CA VAL A 65 -0.48 7.94 -0.16
C VAL A 65 -1.39 8.86 -0.99
N PRO A 66 -1.82 10.04 -0.52
CA PRO A 66 -2.68 10.93 -1.31
C PRO A 66 -2.04 11.46 -2.60
N ALA A 67 -0.70 11.45 -2.70
CA ALA A 67 0.01 11.84 -3.93
C ALA A 67 0.30 10.65 -4.85
N ALA A 68 0.25 9.43 -4.32
CA ALA A 68 0.45 8.20 -5.09
C ALA A 68 -0.84 7.70 -5.75
N LEU A 69 -2.00 7.96 -5.13
CA LEU A 69 -3.29 7.50 -5.63
C LEU A 69 -3.87 8.47 -6.65
N LEU A 70 -4.24 7.93 -7.81
CA LEU A 70 -4.83 8.69 -8.91
C LEU A 70 -6.36 8.64 -8.80
N GLU A 71 -7.02 9.80 -8.85
CA GLU A 71 -8.48 9.87 -8.90
C GLU A 71 -9.02 9.12 -10.12
N GLY A 72 -10.10 8.34 -9.94
CA GLY A 72 -10.70 7.53 -11.01
C GLY A 72 -9.98 6.20 -11.33
N SER A 73 -8.82 5.94 -10.74
CA SER A 73 -8.14 4.64 -10.87
C SER A 73 -8.66 3.60 -9.88
N ALA A 74 -8.42 2.31 -10.15
CA ALA A 74 -8.44 1.28 -9.12
C ALA A 74 -7.28 1.54 -8.14
N GLN A 75 -7.58 1.66 -6.85
CA GLN A 75 -6.60 2.07 -5.83
C GLN A 75 -6.24 0.89 -4.91
N VAL A 76 -4.96 0.54 -4.86
CA VAL A 76 -4.43 -0.51 -3.98
C VAL A 76 -3.49 0.12 -2.96
N VAL A 77 -3.79 -0.04 -1.67
CA VAL A 77 -2.92 0.45 -0.59
C VAL A 77 -2.31 -0.74 0.14
N LEU A 78 -0.98 -0.81 0.12
CA LEU A 78 -0.21 -1.91 0.68
C LEU A 78 0.28 -1.53 2.08
N ASP A 79 -0.35 -2.09 3.12
CA ASP A 79 0.03 -1.86 4.51
C ASP A 79 1.44 -2.40 4.81
N GLY A 80 2.28 -1.58 5.45
CA GLY A 80 3.63 -1.95 5.85
C GLY A 80 4.67 -1.97 4.72
N VAL A 81 4.32 -1.55 3.50
CA VAL A 81 5.24 -1.57 2.34
C VAL A 81 5.97 -0.24 2.16
N TYR A 82 7.29 -0.32 2.08
CA TYR A 82 8.23 0.79 1.89
C TYR A 82 8.57 1.06 0.42
N HIS A 83 9.15 2.22 0.15
CA HIS A 83 9.39 2.72 -1.21
C HIS A 83 10.35 1.86 -2.04
N SER A 84 11.47 1.43 -1.47
CA SER A 84 12.59 0.90 -2.26
C SER A 84 13.40 -0.15 -1.47
N PRO A 85 14.26 -0.94 -2.15
CA PRO A 85 15.07 -1.95 -1.47
C PRO A 85 16.09 -1.32 -0.51
N LEU A 86 16.36 -0.01 -0.63
CA LEU A 86 17.27 0.69 0.26
C LEU A 86 16.64 0.83 1.65
N GLY A 87 17.14 0.00 2.56
CA GLY A 87 16.61 -0.14 3.90
C GLY A 87 15.52 -1.20 4.02
N ALA A 88 15.06 -1.81 2.93
CA ALA A 88 14.13 -2.93 3.03
C ALA A 88 14.75 -4.06 3.87
N VAL A 89 13.90 -4.69 4.68
CA VAL A 89 14.25 -5.88 5.44
C VAL A 89 13.27 -6.94 4.99
N GLU A 90 13.75 -7.85 4.13
CA GLU A 90 12.95 -8.98 3.68
C GLU A 90 12.53 -9.82 4.90
N PRO A 91 11.26 -10.23 4.99
CA PRO A 91 10.83 -11.16 6.02
C PRO A 91 11.60 -12.49 5.82
N LYS A 92 12.35 -12.92 6.84
CA LYS A 92 13.04 -14.22 6.81
C LYS A 92 12.07 -15.41 6.80
N GLU A 93 10.86 -15.21 7.31
CA GLU A 93 9.73 -16.15 7.38
C GLU A 93 8.42 -15.34 7.44
N PRO A 94 7.26 -15.90 7.03
CA PRO A 94 5.97 -15.23 7.23
C PRO A 94 5.74 -14.93 8.71
N ALA A 95 5.43 -13.67 9.03
CA ALA A 95 5.21 -13.25 10.41
C ALA A 95 3.99 -13.97 11.00
N PRO A 96 4.06 -14.45 12.25
CA PRO A 96 2.89 -15.06 12.90
C PRO A 96 1.76 -14.02 13.01
N PRO A 97 0.49 -14.46 12.95
CA PRO A 97 -0.66 -13.56 13.06
C PRO A 97 -0.56 -12.68 14.31
N GLY A 98 -0.62 -11.36 14.13
CA GLY A 98 -0.61 -10.39 15.24
C GLY A 98 0.78 -9.95 15.73
N ALA A 99 1.89 -10.41 15.14
CA ALA A 99 3.20 -9.86 15.43
C ALA A 99 3.44 -8.56 14.64
N GLN A 100 4.02 -7.54 15.29
CA GLN A 100 4.55 -6.37 14.59
C GLN A 100 5.75 -6.82 13.75
N PRO A 101 5.72 -6.67 12.41
CA PRO A 101 6.80 -7.18 11.59
C PRO A 101 8.06 -6.35 11.81
N ALA A 102 9.15 -7.02 12.22
CA ALA A 102 10.50 -6.47 12.11
C ALA A 102 10.96 -6.32 10.65
N ALA A 103 10.17 -6.85 9.72
CA ALA A 103 10.36 -6.75 8.29
C ALA A 103 9.87 -5.39 7.78
N ARG A 104 10.60 -4.85 6.81
CA ARG A 104 10.26 -3.65 6.05
C ARG A 104 10.25 -4.06 4.57
N PRO A 105 9.20 -4.77 4.10
CA PRO A 105 9.12 -5.15 2.71
C PRO A 105 8.98 -3.89 1.83
N TRP A 106 9.36 -4.00 0.56
CA TRP A 106 9.20 -2.95 -0.44
C TRP A 106 8.43 -3.49 -1.64
N TYR A 107 8.10 -2.65 -2.62
CA TYR A 107 7.26 -3.06 -3.76
C TYR A 107 7.76 -4.29 -4.52
N GLY A 108 9.08 -4.54 -4.54
CA GLY A 108 9.69 -5.71 -5.19
C GLY A 108 9.96 -6.90 -4.26
N SER A 109 9.58 -6.83 -2.98
CA SER A 109 9.69 -7.97 -2.06
C SER A 109 8.79 -9.12 -2.50
N VAL A 110 9.23 -10.35 -2.24
CA VAL A 110 8.45 -11.56 -2.52
C VAL A 110 7.13 -11.49 -1.75
N GLY A 111 6.02 -11.78 -2.43
CA GLY A 111 4.67 -11.70 -1.87
C GLY A 111 4.07 -10.28 -1.81
N VAL A 112 4.82 -9.22 -2.14
CA VAL A 112 4.25 -7.86 -2.31
C VAL A 112 3.77 -7.64 -3.73
N ILE A 113 4.51 -8.13 -4.73
CA ILE A 113 4.11 -8.04 -6.14
C ILE A 113 2.73 -8.66 -6.36
N ASP A 114 2.50 -9.85 -5.80
CA ASP A 114 1.24 -10.59 -5.98
C ASP A 114 0.02 -9.86 -5.40
N GLN A 115 0.21 -8.95 -4.42
CA GLN A 115 -0.88 -8.20 -3.81
C GLN A 115 -1.52 -7.17 -4.74
N TRP A 116 -0.77 -6.67 -5.71
CA TRP A 116 -1.28 -5.65 -6.66
C TRP A 116 -1.28 -6.15 -8.10
N LEU A 117 -0.49 -7.17 -8.45
CA LEU A 117 -0.42 -7.70 -9.80
C LEU A 117 -1.80 -8.18 -10.30
N GLY A 118 -2.57 -8.87 -9.48
CA GLY A 118 -3.92 -9.32 -9.84
C GLY A 118 -4.90 -8.18 -10.14
N SER A 119 -4.68 -6.99 -9.54
CA SER A 119 -5.49 -5.80 -9.84
C SER A 119 -5.18 -5.23 -11.24
N VAL A 120 -3.98 -5.50 -11.76
CA VAL A 120 -3.54 -5.04 -13.09
C VAL A 120 -3.81 -6.08 -14.17
N THR A 121 -3.76 -7.38 -13.87
CA THR A 121 -3.97 -8.45 -14.86
C THR A 121 -5.44 -8.84 -15.03
N GLY A 122 -6.35 -8.27 -14.24
CA GLY A 122 -7.78 -8.64 -14.27
C GLY A 122 -8.07 -10.00 -13.64
N GLU A 123 -7.07 -10.65 -13.05
CA GLU A 123 -7.21 -11.86 -12.24
C GLU A 123 -7.77 -11.44 -10.88
N ARG A 124 -9.09 -11.20 -10.83
CA ARG A 124 -9.82 -11.06 -9.56
C ARG A 124 -9.46 -12.28 -8.72
N ALA A 125 -8.91 -12.05 -7.53
CA ALA A 125 -8.62 -13.12 -6.56
C ALA A 125 -9.81 -14.09 -6.56
N MET A 126 -9.56 -15.36 -6.91
CA MET A 126 -10.58 -16.39 -6.77
C MET A 126 -11.05 -16.34 -5.33
N GLU A 127 -12.30 -15.91 -5.11
CA GLU A 127 -12.95 -16.22 -3.85
C GLU A 127 -12.90 -17.75 -3.70
N PRO A 128 -12.59 -18.28 -2.51
CA PRO A 128 -12.65 -19.72 -2.30
C PRO A 128 -14.08 -20.15 -2.61
N ASP A 129 -14.23 -20.87 -3.72
CA ASP A 129 -15.48 -21.47 -4.13
C ASP A 129 -16.06 -22.17 -2.90
N ASN A 130 -17.25 -21.73 -2.50
CA ASN A 130 -18.04 -22.36 -1.46
C ASN A 130 -18.23 -23.82 -1.91
N ALA A 131 -17.39 -24.70 -1.39
CA ALA A 131 -17.43 -26.13 -1.67
C ALA A 131 -18.80 -26.64 -1.22
N SER A 132 -19.72 -26.63 -2.18
CA SER A 132 -21.03 -27.25 -2.10
C SER A 132 -20.83 -28.64 -1.51
N ALA A 133 -21.53 -28.89 -0.41
CA ALA A 133 -21.66 -30.20 0.20
C ALA A 133 -21.93 -31.24 -0.89
N LEU A 134 -20.92 -32.05 -1.21
CA LEU A 134 -21.13 -33.31 -1.88
C LEU A 134 -21.61 -34.28 -0.81
N ASP A 135 -22.92 -34.47 -0.79
CA ASP A 135 -23.64 -35.53 -0.10
C ASP A 135 -23.05 -36.88 -0.52
N THR A 136 -22.26 -37.49 0.36
CA THR A 136 -21.67 -38.82 0.19
C THR A 136 -22.53 -39.92 0.80
N THR A 137 -23.87 -39.83 0.68
CA THR A 137 -24.74 -40.94 1.09
C THR A 137 -25.69 -41.35 -0.03
N ARG A 138 -25.17 -42.08 -1.02
CA ARG A 138 -25.87 -43.16 -1.72
C ARG A 138 -24.93 -43.87 -2.70
N LEU A 139 -24.46 -45.05 -2.32
CA LEU A 139 -24.13 -46.13 -3.26
C LEU A 139 -25.11 -47.29 -3.00
N PRO A 140 -25.45 -48.07 -4.03
CA PRO A 140 -26.56 -49.03 -4.04
C PRO A 140 -26.35 -50.24 -3.13
#